data_AF-A0A349EG23-F1
#
_entry.id   AF-A0A349EG23-F1
#
_cell.length_a   1.000
_cell.length_b   1.000
_cell.length_c   1.000
_cell.angle_alpha   90.00
_cell.angle_beta   90.00
_cell.angle_gamma   90.00
#
_symmetry.space_group_name_H-M   'P 1'
#
loop_
_entity.id
_entity.type
_entity.pdbx_description
1 polymer ?
#
loop_
_entity_poly.entity_id
_entity_poly.type
_entity_poly.pdbx_seq_one_letter_code
_entity_poly.pdbx_strand_id
1 'polypeptide(L)'
;MVLVALVAIVGGGVWFILRHSQQRKQRVEERLLTMEKAAREKAAREKAATKQKSQEDSTAVARAAAERLAAKRLVAEQAAAEKAAAEKAVVEQAIAEWAAAEQAEAERARQQRASEEDQKNETDNDRMRAVEDAIADWVETEREGSRLAATPGKFAEKTYTRTEALHQQVRSVIELVNKEFGDLEFIKNRIQADVDLLPIEFQQTVEDWKEGKALRRSTFDDLKMKFRYKAYSIEDGYEMFYLYNEWLSQQRQKLRVFIRLLGTEVDSLESIQSAIERTERTEREKYLEMDVDVIFTLRDIRAILEKLITMETVLRELETVCRKRSEQIIAPPWEARGSL
;
A
#
# COMPACT_ATOMS: atom_id res chain seq x y z
N MET A 1 -45.42 -14.79 124.76
CA MET A 1 -44.59 -13.76 124.10
C MET A 1 -43.19 -14.25 123.72
N VAL A 2 -42.34 -14.73 124.65
CA VAL A 2 -40.92 -15.04 124.35
C VAL A 2 -40.69 -16.04 123.20
N LEU A 3 -41.49 -17.11 123.12
CA LEU A 3 -41.29 -18.17 122.12
C LEU A 3 -41.46 -17.72 120.66
N VAL A 4 -42.31 -16.70 120.41
CA VAL A 4 -42.57 -16.16 119.06
C VAL A 4 -41.38 -15.34 118.55
N ALA A 5 -40.69 -14.63 119.43
CA ALA A 5 -39.50 -13.84 119.08
C ALA A 5 -38.33 -14.74 118.62
N LEU A 6 -38.15 -15.90 119.26
CA LEU A 6 -37.08 -16.84 118.95
C LEU A 6 -37.23 -17.46 117.54
N VAL A 7 -38.46 -17.84 117.17
CA VAL A 7 -38.76 -18.37 115.83
C VAL A 7 -38.54 -17.31 114.74
N ALA A 8 -38.90 -16.05 115.01
CA ALA A 8 -38.67 -14.94 114.07
C ALA A 8 -37.16 -14.68 113.82
N ILE A 9 -36.32 -14.75 114.86
CA ILE A 9 -34.87 -14.56 114.74
C ILE A 9 -34.22 -15.69 113.94
N VAL A 10 -34.55 -16.95 114.24
CA VAL A 10 -34.00 -18.12 113.52
C VAL A 10 -34.48 -18.15 112.06
N GLY A 11 -35.77 -17.90 111.82
CA GLY A 11 -36.33 -17.82 110.46
C GLY A 11 -35.73 -16.69 109.62
N GLY A 12 -35.54 -15.51 110.24
CA GLY A 12 -34.87 -14.37 109.60
C GLY A 12 -33.41 -14.66 109.23
N GLY A 13 -32.66 -15.34 110.10
CA GLY A 13 -31.29 -15.78 109.83
C GLY A 13 -31.19 -16.74 108.64
N VAL A 14 -32.04 -17.77 108.58
CA VAL A 14 -32.07 -18.74 107.47
C VAL A 14 -32.44 -18.07 106.14
N TRP A 15 -33.45 -17.18 106.15
CA TRP A 15 -33.85 -16.43 104.96
C TRP A 15 -32.75 -15.48 104.46
N PHE A 16 -32.04 -14.81 105.36
CA PHE A 16 -30.92 -13.93 105.02
C PHE A 16 -29.75 -14.69 104.37
N ILE A 17 -29.41 -15.88 104.89
CA ILE A 17 -28.39 -16.76 104.30
C ILE A 17 -28.82 -17.23 102.89
N LEU A 18 -30.07 -17.66 102.72
CA LEU A 18 -30.59 -18.05 101.39
C LEU A 18 -30.51 -16.90 100.39
N ARG A 19 -30.98 -15.71 100.77
CA ARG A 19 -30.96 -14.50 99.93
C ARG A 19 -29.54 -14.08 99.56
N HIS A 20 -28.60 -14.14 100.50
CA HIS A 20 -27.20 -13.84 100.25
C HIS A 20 -26.53 -14.89 99.34
N SER A 21 -26.95 -16.16 99.41
CA SER A 21 -26.48 -17.20 98.49
C SER A 21 -26.95 -16.96 97.04
N GLN A 22 -28.20 -16.55 96.84
CA GLN A 22 -28.72 -16.20 95.51
C GLN A 22 -28.03 -14.96 94.94
N GLN A 23 -27.84 -13.91 95.75
CA GLN A 23 -27.09 -12.70 95.34
C GLN A 23 -25.60 -12.98 95.03
N ARG A 24 -25.01 -14.06 95.55
CA ARG A 24 -23.67 -14.51 95.16
C ARG A 24 -23.70 -15.23 93.81
N LYS A 25 -24.70 -16.10 93.55
CA LYS A 25 -24.87 -16.78 92.25
C LYS A 25 -25.06 -15.77 91.11
N GLN A 26 -25.99 -14.82 91.27
CA GLN A 26 -26.24 -13.78 90.26
C GLN A 26 -24.98 -12.95 89.95
N ARG A 27 -24.21 -12.55 90.96
CA ARG A 27 -22.94 -11.82 90.75
C ARG A 27 -21.84 -12.66 90.09
N VAL A 28 -21.87 -13.98 90.21
CA VAL A 28 -20.95 -14.88 89.49
C VAL A 28 -21.39 -15.07 88.05
N GLU A 29 -22.69 -15.28 87.80
CA GLU A 29 -23.26 -15.38 86.44
C GLU A 29 -23.05 -14.09 85.64
N GLU A 30 -23.27 -12.91 86.25
CA GLU A 30 -23.00 -11.60 85.63
C GLU A 30 -21.51 -11.40 85.31
N ARG A 31 -20.61 -11.88 86.18
CA ARG A 31 -19.16 -11.87 85.93
C ARG A 31 -18.75 -12.83 84.82
N LEU A 32 -19.38 -14.00 84.72
CA LEU A 32 -19.15 -14.95 83.63
C LEU A 32 -19.63 -14.38 82.29
N LEU A 33 -20.83 -13.79 82.24
CA LEU A 33 -21.37 -13.16 81.02
C LEU A 33 -20.54 -11.95 80.56
N THR A 34 -19.98 -11.16 81.48
CA THR A 34 -19.09 -10.05 81.11
C THR A 34 -17.72 -10.54 80.65
N MET A 35 -17.16 -11.59 81.27
CA MET A 35 -15.94 -12.25 80.77
C MET A 35 -16.15 -12.89 79.39
N GLU A 36 -17.28 -13.56 79.16
CA GLU A 36 -17.58 -14.17 77.87
C GLU A 36 -17.76 -13.13 76.76
N LYS A 37 -18.47 -12.03 77.04
CA LYS A 37 -18.58 -10.89 76.10
C LYS A 37 -17.20 -10.31 75.78
N ALA A 38 -16.35 -10.09 76.78
CA ALA A 38 -14.99 -9.58 76.57
C ALA A 38 -14.10 -10.55 75.78
N ALA A 39 -14.24 -11.86 75.98
CA ALA A 39 -13.53 -12.90 75.22
C ALA A 39 -13.99 -12.95 73.76
N ARG A 40 -15.32 -12.93 73.52
CA ARG A 40 -15.90 -12.87 72.17
C ARG A 40 -15.49 -11.60 71.43
N GLU A 41 -15.47 -10.46 72.10
CA GLU A 41 -15.04 -9.18 71.51
C GLU A 41 -13.55 -9.17 71.16
N LYS A 42 -12.68 -9.68 72.03
CA LYS A 42 -11.24 -9.83 71.72
C LYS A 42 -11.04 -10.74 70.50
N ALA A 43 -11.70 -11.90 70.47
CA ALA A 43 -11.61 -12.83 69.32
C ALA A 43 -12.17 -12.23 68.02
N ALA A 44 -13.19 -11.36 68.09
CA ALA A 44 -13.71 -10.64 66.94
C ALA A 44 -12.72 -9.56 66.44
N ARG A 45 -12.14 -8.77 67.35
CA ARG A 45 -11.11 -7.75 67.03
C ARG A 45 -9.86 -8.39 66.42
N GLU A 46 -9.39 -9.52 66.95
CA GLU A 46 -8.25 -10.27 66.43
C GLU A 46 -8.52 -10.79 65.01
N LYS A 47 -9.68 -11.44 64.79
CA LYS A 47 -10.09 -11.91 63.44
C LYS A 47 -10.24 -10.76 62.44
N ALA A 48 -10.69 -9.59 62.86
CA ALA A 48 -10.75 -8.40 62.02
C ALA A 48 -9.35 -7.90 61.64
N ALA A 49 -8.43 -7.79 62.61
CA ALA A 49 -7.06 -7.35 62.38
C ALA A 49 -6.28 -8.30 61.44
N THR A 50 -6.45 -9.62 61.57
CA THR A 50 -5.80 -10.59 60.67
C THR A 50 -6.33 -10.47 59.24
N LYS A 51 -7.66 -10.29 59.07
CA LYS A 51 -8.25 -10.06 57.75
C LYS A 51 -7.73 -8.77 57.11
N GLN A 52 -7.71 -7.67 57.86
CA GLN A 52 -7.26 -6.38 57.34
C GLN A 52 -5.80 -6.44 56.84
N LYS A 53 -4.88 -7.02 57.63
CA LYS A 53 -3.49 -7.24 57.20
C LYS A 53 -3.38 -8.05 55.91
N SER A 54 -4.10 -9.19 55.83
CA SER A 54 -4.09 -10.03 54.63
C SER A 54 -4.61 -9.31 53.36
N GLN A 55 -5.49 -8.33 53.54
CA GLN A 55 -6.07 -7.54 52.46
C GLN A 55 -5.09 -6.42 52.01
N GLU A 56 -4.43 -5.76 52.97
CA GLU A 56 -3.37 -4.78 52.72
C GLU A 56 -2.19 -5.43 51.95
N ASP A 57 -1.67 -6.57 52.43
CA ASP A 57 -0.59 -7.33 51.79
C ASP A 57 -0.94 -7.73 50.34
N SER A 58 -2.16 -8.23 50.11
CA SER A 58 -2.66 -8.59 48.77
C SER A 58 -2.68 -7.39 47.81
N THR A 59 -3.12 -6.21 48.27
CA THR A 59 -3.13 -4.99 47.44
C THR A 59 -1.72 -4.47 47.13
N ALA A 60 -0.77 -4.62 48.06
CA ALA A 60 0.63 -4.24 47.85
C ALA A 60 1.29 -5.12 46.77
N VAL A 61 1.10 -6.43 46.85
CA VAL A 61 1.60 -7.40 45.84
C VAL A 61 0.98 -7.13 44.46
N ALA A 62 -0.32 -6.84 44.40
CA ALA A 62 -1.00 -6.54 43.13
C ALA A 62 -0.47 -5.25 42.47
N ARG A 63 -0.21 -4.19 43.23
CA ARG A 63 0.37 -2.94 42.71
C ARG A 63 1.80 -3.15 42.19
N ALA A 64 2.66 -3.83 42.96
CA ALA A 64 4.03 -4.13 42.55
C ALA A 64 4.10 -5.02 41.28
N ALA A 65 3.12 -5.91 41.09
CA ALA A 65 3.00 -6.69 39.86
C ALA A 65 2.57 -5.83 38.66
N ALA A 66 1.60 -4.92 38.84
CA ALA A 66 1.14 -4.00 37.80
C ALA A 66 2.24 -3.02 37.36
N GLU A 67 2.98 -2.43 38.28
CA GLU A 67 4.10 -1.52 37.99
C GLU A 67 5.22 -2.24 37.20
N ARG A 68 5.56 -3.48 37.58
CA ARG A 68 6.54 -4.29 36.82
C ARG A 68 6.09 -4.62 35.40
N LEU A 69 4.79 -4.80 35.17
CA LEU A 69 4.25 -5.02 33.82
C LEU A 69 4.24 -3.71 33.01
N ALA A 70 3.91 -2.57 33.62
CA ALA A 70 3.97 -1.26 32.97
C ALA A 70 5.42 -0.90 32.55
N ALA A 71 6.38 -1.08 33.46
CA ALA A 71 7.80 -0.85 33.17
C ALA A 71 8.33 -1.74 32.03
N LYS A 72 7.96 -3.03 32.02
CA LYS A 72 8.32 -3.95 30.92
C LYS A 72 7.71 -3.55 29.58
N ARG A 73 6.48 -3.01 29.56
CA ARG A 73 5.84 -2.53 28.33
C ARG A 73 6.56 -1.31 27.77
N LEU A 74 6.88 -0.32 28.61
CA LEU A 74 7.63 0.87 28.18
C LEU A 74 9.00 0.52 27.57
N VAL A 75 9.75 -0.40 28.19
CA VAL A 75 11.05 -0.86 27.65
C VAL A 75 10.88 -1.61 26.32
N ALA A 76 9.84 -2.43 26.17
CA ALA A 76 9.56 -3.13 24.92
C ALA A 76 9.11 -2.17 23.80
N GLU A 77 8.33 -1.14 24.14
CA GLU A 77 7.85 -0.11 23.22
C GLU A 77 8.98 0.80 22.73
N GLN A 78 9.89 1.21 23.63
CA GLN A 78 11.11 1.93 23.25
C GLN A 78 12.01 1.11 22.33
N ALA A 79 12.25 -0.16 22.64
CA ALA A 79 13.05 -1.04 21.79
C ALA A 79 12.41 -1.32 20.42
N ALA A 80 11.07 -1.31 20.33
CA ALA A 80 10.35 -1.41 19.05
C ALA A 80 10.46 -0.11 18.24
N ALA A 81 10.34 1.05 18.90
CA ALA A 81 10.49 2.36 18.26
C ALA A 81 11.91 2.60 17.71
N GLU A 82 12.95 2.22 18.45
CA GLU A 82 14.35 2.31 17.99
C GLU A 82 14.60 1.41 16.76
N LYS A 83 14.07 0.18 16.75
CA LYS A 83 14.17 -0.69 15.58
C LYS A 83 13.46 -0.13 14.36
N ALA A 84 12.23 0.36 14.52
CA ALA A 84 11.48 0.98 13.44
C ALA A 84 12.17 2.25 12.88
N ALA A 85 12.86 3.01 13.73
CA ALA A 85 13.68 4.15 13.28
C ALA A 85 14.93 3.71 12.51
N ALA A 86 15.64 2.66 12.98
CA ALA A 86 16.80 2.12 12.31
C ALA A 86 16.45 1.48 10.94
N GLU A 87 15.35 0.73 10.88
CA GLU A 87 14.86 0.12 9.63
C GLU A 87 14.48 1.19 8.59
N LYS A 88 13.81 2.28 9.00
CA LYS A 88 13.53 3.42 8.11
C LYS A 88 14.80 4.07 7.56
N ALA A 89 15.81 4.30 8.40
CA ALA A 89 17.07 4.90 7.96
C ALA A 89 17.80 4.03 6.91
N VAL A 90 17.76 2.70 7.05
CA VAL A 90 18.33 1.77 6.05
C VAL A 90 17.54 1.80 4.73
N VAL A 91 16.20 1.87 4.80
CA VAL A 91 15.35 1.99 3.60
C VAL A 91 15.57 3.33 2.88
N GLU A 92 15.66 4.44 3.61
CA GLU A 92 15.95 5.77 3.02
C GLU A 92 17.33 5.81 2.35
N GLN A 93 18.35 5.16 2.93
CA GLN A 93 19.66 5.01 2.28
C GLN A 93 19.59 4.17 1.00
N ALA A 94 18.90 3.03 1.02
CA ALA A 94 18.75 2.18 -0.15
C ALA A 94 18.00 2.89 -1.30
N ILE A 95 16.98 3.70 -0.99
CA ILE A 95 16.26 4.52 -1.98
C ILE A 95 17.18 5.61 -2.57
N ALA A 96 17.99 6.26 -1.74
CA ALA A 96 18.94 7.28 -2.21
C ALA A 96 20.04 6.69 -3.12
N GLU A 97 20.57 5.50 -2.78
CA GLU A 97 21.54 4.78 -3.62
C GLU A 97 20.92 4.32 -4.94
N TRP A 98 19.68 3.82 -4.92
CA TRP A 98 18.97 3.38 -6.14
C TRP A 98 18.66 4.55 -7.08
N ALA A 99 18.19 5.69 -6.54
CA ALA A 99 17.96 6.90 -7.33
C ALA A 99 19.25 7.47 -7.95
N ALA A 100 20.38 7.38 -7.23
CA ALA A 100 21.69 7.78 -7.77
C ALA A 100 22.18 6.83 -8.89
N ALA A 101 21.92 5.53 -8.76
CA ALA A 101 22.23 4.54 -9.80
C ALA A 101 21.38 4.73 -11.06
N GLU A 102 20.07 4.97 -10.91
CA GLU A 102 19.16 5.23 -12.02
C GLU A 102 19.53 6.51 -12.78
N GLN A 103 19.86 7.60 -12.07
CA GLN A 103 20.35 8.83 -12.72
C GLN A 103 21.65 8.60 -13.51
N ALA A 104 22.58 7.82 -12.97
CA ALA A 104 23.83 7.49 -13.65
C ALA A 104 23.62 6.62 -14.91
N GLU A 105 22.64 5.71 -14.91
CA GLU A 105 22.27 4.95 -16.12
C GLU A 105 21.53 5.81 -17.14
N ALA A 106 20.61 6.66 -16.70
CA ALA A 106 19.91 7.62 -17.57
C ALA A 106 20.88 8.60 -18.25
N GLU A 107 21.94 9.04 -17.55
CA GLU A 107 22.97 9.91 -18.13
C GLU A 107 23.84 9.16 -19.16
N ARG A 108 24.27 7.92 -18.88
CA ARG A 108 25.00 7.08 -19.87
C ARG A 108 24.15 6.82 -21.11
N ALA A 109 22.86 6.54 -20.95
CA ALA A 109 21.94 6.34 -22.08
C ALA A 109 21.75 7.61 -22.92
N ARG A 110 21.78 8.80 -22.30
CA ARG A 110 21.78 10.09 -23.03
C ARG A 110 23.08 10.32 -23.79
N GLN A 111 24.23 10.03 -23.17
CA GLN A 111 25.54 10.16 -23.83
C GLN A 111 25.69 9.21 -25.04
N GLN A 112 25.22 7.96 -24.91
CA GLN A 112 25.20 7.02 -26.03
C GLN A 112 24.34 7.52 -27.19
N ARG A 113 23.09 7.94 -26.92
CA ARG A 113 22.20 8.49 -27.97
C ARG A 113 22.78 9.73 -28.65
N ALA A 114 23.42 10.63 -27.89
CA ALA A 114 24.11 11.78 -28.49
C ALA A 114 25.24 11.34 -29.44
N SER A 115 26.07 10.35 -29.03
CA SER A 115 27.14 9.83 -29.90
C SER A 115 26.62 9.08 -31.14
N GLU A 116 25.48 8.40 -31.04
CA GLU A 116 24.80 7.75 -32.17
C GLU A 116 24.19 8.79 -33.13
N GLU A 117 23.62 9.87 -32.59
CA GLU A 117 23.08 10.99 -33.36
C GLU A 117 24.19 11.77 -34.07
N ASP A 118 25.33 12.04 -33.41
CA ASP A 118 26.51 12.64 -34.03
C ASP A 118 27.09 11.78 -35.17
N GLN A 119 27.25 10.46 -34.96
CA GLN A 119 27.70 9.54 -36.03
C GLN A 119 26.73 9.47 -37.20
N LYS A 120 25.42 9.52 -36.93
CA LYS A 120 24.40 9.56 -37.97
C LYS A 120 24.47 10.89 -38.74
N ASN A 121 24.60 12.02 -38.05
CA ASN A 121 24.74 13.34 -38.66
C ASN A 121 26.00 13.44 -39.52
N GLU A 122 27.12 12.86 -39.08
CA GLU A 122 28.35 12.75 -39.88
C GLU A 122 28.14 11.88 -41.13
N THR A 123 27.50 10.72 -40.99
CA THR A 123 27.15 9.83 -42.11
C THR A 123 26.21 10.49 -43.12
N ASP A 124 25.21 11.24 -42.66
CA ASP A 124 24.25 11.93 -43.52
C ASP A 124 24.87 13.18 -44.17
N ASN A 125 25.85 13.82 -43.53
CA ASN A 125 26.66 14.92 -44.11
C ASN A 125 27.64 14.40 -45.17
N ASP A 126 28.33 13.28 -44.94
CA ASP A 126 29.17 12.64 -45.95
C ASP A 126 28.36 12.13 -47.15
N ARG A 127 27.12 11.65 -46.92
CA ARG A 127 26.16 11.37 -47.99
C ARG A 127 25.77 12.63 -48.76
N MET A 128 25.50 13.73 -48.07
CA MET A 128 25.18 15.01 -48.70
C MET A 128 26.35 15.50 -49.54
N ARG A 129 27.58 15.44 -49.04
CA ARG A 129 28.79 15.78 -49.80
C ARG A 129 29.02 14.86 -51.00
N ALA A 130 28.79 13.56 -50.88
CA ALA A 130 28.84 12.64 -52.02
C ALA A 130 27.76 12.93 -53.07
N VAL A 131 26.59 13.44 -52.67
CA VAL A 131 25.55 13.94 -53.57
C VAL A 131 25.96 15.27 -54.19
N GLU A 132 26.56 16.20 -53.45
CA GLU A 132 27.11 17.46 -53.98
C GLU A 132 28.24 17.21 -54.99
N ASP A 133 29.16 16.28 -54.71
CA ASP A 133 30.22 15.86 -55.63
C ASP A 133 29.65 15.19 -56.89
N ALA A 134 28.64 14.33 -56.75
CA ALA A 134 27.93 13.73 -57.89
C ALA A 134 27.13 14.76 -58.70
N ILE A 135 26.58 15.80 -58.05
CA ILE A 135 25.94 16.94 -58.72
C ILE A 135 27.00 17.81 -59.40
N ALA A 136 28.19 18.01 -58.82
CA ALA A 136 29.27 18.77 -59.43
C ALA A 136 29.81 18.06 -60.69
N ASP A 137 30.05 16.74 -60.61
CA ASP A 137 30.43 15.91 -61.76
C ASP A 137 29.32 15.89 -62.82
N TRP A 138 28.06 15.70 -62.41
CA TRP A 138 26.91 15.81 -63.33
C TRP A 138 26.83 17.19 -63.98
N VAL A 139 26.98 18.29 -63.22
CA VAL A 139 26.98 19.66 -63.74
C VAL A 139 28.17 19.92 -64.67
N GLU A 140 29.35 19.35 -64.42
CA GLU A 140 30.49 19.44 -65.35
C GLU A 140 30.15 18.71 -66.66
N THR A 141 29.62 17.49 -66.60
CA THR A 141 29.16 16.74 -67.79
C THR A 141 27.97 17.41 -68.49
N GLU A 142 27.08 18.09 -67.77
CA GLU A 142 26.00 18.93 -68.30
C GLU A 142 26.49 20.30 -68.77
N ARG A 143 27.69 20.76 -68.40
CA ARG A 143 28.32 21.97 -68.98
C ARG A 143 28.97 21.64 -70.31
N GLU A 144 29.55 20.45 -70.40
CA GLU A 144 30.06 19.86 -71.63
C GLU A 144 28.90 19.46 -72.56
N GLY A 145 27.79 18.97 -72.01
CA GLY A 145 26.52 18.69 -72.71
C GLY A 145 25.70 19.93 -73.07
N SER A 146 25.60 20.95 -72.21
CA SER A 146 24.88 22.20 -72.48
C SER A 146 25.66 23.16 -73.37
N ARG A 147 26.97 22.92 -73.60
CA ARG A 147 27.67 23.47 -74.77
C ARG A 147 27.09 22.94 -76.09
N LEU A 148 26.34 21.83 -76.07
CA LEU A 148 25.72 21.20 -77.23
C LEU A 148 24.17 21.27 -77.22
N ALA A 149 23.53 21.53 -76.08
CA ALA A 149 22.06 21.65 -75.98
C ALA A 149 21.62 22.73 -74.96
N ALA A 150 21.01 23.82 -75.45
CA ALA A 150 20.44 24.86 -74.60
C ALA A 150 18.90 24.86 -74.65
N THR A 151 18.23 24.63 -73.51
CA THR A 151 17.01 25.34 -73.04
C THR A 151 16.52 24.75 -71.69
N PRO A 152 15.83 25.53 -70.82
CA PRO A 152 15.74 25.19 -69.39
C PRO A 152 14.41 24.56 -68.95
N GLY A 153 14.46 23.64 -67.98
CA GLY A 153 13.32 23.11 -67.25
C GLY A 153 13.56 23.09 -65.73
N LYS A 154 12.76 23.84 -64.97
CA LYS A 154 12.83 23.87 -63.49
C LYS A 154 12.44 22.51 -62.88
N PHE A 155 13.15 22.10 -61.84
CA PHE A 155 12.61 21.22 -60.80
C PHE A 155 12.79 21.87 -59.42
N ALA A 156 11.81 21.64 -58.53
CA ALA A 156 11.73 22.27 -57.22
C ALA A 156 12.32 21.38 -56.13
N GLU A 157 13.06 21.98 -55.19
CA GLU A 157 13.51 21.33 -53.96
C GLU A 157 12.31 20.94 -53.08
N LYS A 158 12.41 19.78 -52.41
CA LYS A 158 11.42 19.32 -51.44
C LYS A 158 11.78 19.82 -50.04
N THR A 159 10.99 20.75 -49.52
CA THR A 159 11.04 21.13 -48.11
C THR A 159 10.43 20.05 -47.22
N TYR A 160 11.16 19.62 -46.19
CA TYR A 160 10.66 18.72 -45.14
C TYR A 160 9.49 19.41 -44.40
N THR A 161 8.26 18.92 -44.53
CA THR A 161 7.07 19.61 -44.02
C THR A 161 6.89 19.37 -42.52
N ARG A 162 6.44 20.41 -41.81
CA ARG A 162 6.16 20.38 -40.36
C ARG A 162 5.16 19.28 -39.96
N THR A 163 4.26 18.91 -40.87
CA THR A 163 3.28 17.83 -40.72
C THR A 163 3.92 16.44 -40.74
N GLU A 164 4.95 16.21 -41.55
CA GLU A 164 5.68 14.93 -41.60
C GLU A 164 6.47 14.67 -40.31
N ALA A 165 7.13 15.70 -39.76
CA ALA A 165 7.82 15.60 -38.46
C ALA A 165 6.83 15.31 -37.31
N LEU A 166 5.65 15.93 -37.32
CA LEU A 166 4.58 15.65 -36.37
C LEU A 166 4.06 14.21 -36.52
N HIS A 167 3.94 13.70 -37.75
CA HIS A 167 3.54 12.32 -38.04
C HIS A 167 4.54 11.30 -37.44
N GLN A 168 5.84 11.52 -37.64
CA GLN A 168 6.88 10.69 -37.04
C GLN A 168 6.80 10.72 -35.50
N GLN A 169 6.51 11.88 -34.90
CA GLN A 169 6.32 12.00 -33.46
C GLN A 169 5.06 11.27 -32.95
N VAL A 170 3.96 11.27 -33.70
CA VAL A 170 2.75 10.49 -33.36
C VAL A 170 3.04 8.99 -33.40
N ARG A 171 3.79 8.49 -34.41
CA ARG A 171 4.17 7.07 -34.50
C ARG A 171 5.03 6.61 -33.33
N SER A 172 6.00 7.40 -32.88
CA SER A 172 6.79 7.03 -31.69
C SER A 172 5.95 6.97 -30.40
N VAL A 173 4.83 7.72 -30.33
CA VAL A 173 3.85 7.59 -29.24
C VAL A 173 3.02 6.32 -29.38
N ILE A 174 2.65 5.88 -30.59
CA ILE A 174 2.00 4.56 -30.80
C ILE A 174 2.89 3.44 -30.26
N GLU A 175 4.18 3.45 -30.61
CA GLU A 175 5.14 2.43 -30.18
C GLU A 175 5.29 2.40 -28.65
N LEU A 176 5.47 3.57 -28.03
CA LEU A 176 5.53 3.69 -26.57
C LEU A 176 4.24 3.18 -25.90
N VAL A 177 3.07 3.62 -26.37
CA VAL A 177 1.77 3.24 -25.79
C VAL A 177 1.49 1.74 -25.96
N ASN A 178 1.94 1.13 -27.05
CA ASN A 178 1.84 -0.32 -27.24
C ASN A 178 2.75 -1.10 -26.29
N LYS A 179 3.97 -0.61 -26.03
CA LYS A 179 4.88 -1.21 -25.05
C LYS A 179 4.30 -1.12 -23.63
N GLU A 180 3.94 0.08 -23.21
CA GLU A 180 3.38 0.35 -21.87
C GLU A 180 2.06 -0.40 -21.62
N PHE A 181 1.24 -0.62 -22.65
CA PHE A 181 0.08 -1.50 -22.57
C PHE A 181 0.47 -2.95 -22.24
N GLY A 182 1.50 -3.49 -22.90
CA GLY A 182 1.97 -4.86 -22.68
C GLY A 182 2.59 -5.04 -21.29
N ASP A 183 3.38 -4.07 -20.84
CA ASP A 183 4.00 -4.05 -19.51
C ASP A 183 2.91 -4.00 -18.41
N LEU A 184 1.89 -3.13 -18.57
CA LEU A 184 0.73 -3.06 -17.68
C LEU A 184 -0.09 -4.37 -17.65
N GLU A 185 -0.38 -4.96 -18.82
CA GLU A 185 -1.11 -6.23 -18.92
C GLU A 185 -0.35 -7.38 -18.25
N PHE A 186 0.98 -7.45 -18.45
CA PHE A 186 1.84 -8.41 -17.77
C PHE A 186 1.81 -8.24 -16.24
N ILE A 187 1.96 -7.02 -15.73
CA ILE A 187 1.91 -6.72 -14.30
C ILE A 187 0.56 -7.13 -13.70
N LYS A 188 -0.55 -6.75 -14.33
CA LYS A 188 -1.91 -7.10 -13.89
C LYS A 188 -2.12 -8.62 -13.89
N ASN A 189 -1.66 -9.34 -14.92
CA ASN A 189 -1.80 -10.79 -15.00
C ASN A 189 -0.91 -11.53 -13.97
N ARG A 190 0.31 -11.03 -13.69
CA ARG A 190 1.17 -11.54 -12.60
C ARG A 190 0.47 -11.42 -11.25
N ILE A 191 0.00 -10.23 -10.90
CA ILE A 191 -0.68 -9.98 -9.61
C ILE A 191 -1.98 -10.81 -9.51
N GLN A 192 -2.74 -10.95 -10.61
CA GLN A 192 -3.93 -11.80 -10.65
C GLN A 192 -3.59 -13.27 -10.37
N ALA A 193 -2.55 -13.80 -10.99
CA ALA A 193 -2.10 -15.17 -10.77
C ALA A 193 -1.69 -15.40 -9.31
N ASP A 194 -0.89 -14.49 -8.73
CA ASP A 194 -0.50 -14.58 -7.30
C ASP A 194 -1.73 -14.58 -6.37
N VAL A 195 -2.73 -13.74 -6.64
CA VAL A 195 -3.98 -13.63 -5.87
C VAL A 195 -4.87 -14.86 -5.99
N ASP A 196 -4.94 -15.48 -7.17
CA ASP A 196 -5.80 -16.64 -7.40
C ASP A 196 -5.17 -17.96 -6.95
N LEU A 197 -3.84 -18.08 -7.04
CA LEU A 197 -3.10 -19.28 -6.63
C LEU A 197 -2.92 -19.36 -5.12
N LEU A 198 -2.76 -18.24 -4.41
CA LEU A 198 -2.44 -18.22 -2.98
C LEU A 198 -3.44 -19.00 -2.09
N PRO A 199 -4.78 -18.91 -2.27
CA PRO A 199 -5.72 -19.76 -1.54
C PRO A 199 -5.59 -21.26 -1.85
N ILE A 200 -5.28 -21.62 -3.10
CA ILE A 200 -5.17 -23.00 -3.58
C ILE A 200 -3.90 -23.64 -2.99
N GLU A 201 -2.77 -22.93 -3.07
CA GLU A 201 -1.51 -23.33 -2.45
C GLU A 201 -1.65 -23.53 -0.93
N PHE A 202 -2.41 -22.67 -0.25
CA PHE A 202 -2.67 -22.82 1.19
C PHE A 202 -3.42 -24.13 1.48
N GLN A 203 -4.50 -24.41 0.74
CA GLN A 203 -5.28 -25.64 0.92
C GLN A 203 -4.43 -26.88 0.70
N GLN A 204 -3.67 -26.94 -0.40
CA GLN A 204 -2.75 -28.05 -0.69
C GLN A 204 -1.68 -28.21 0.40
N THR A 205 -1.08 -27.10 0.86
CA THR A 205 -0.07 -27.15 1.94
C THR A 205 -0.65 -27.64 3.27
N VAL A 206 -1.91 -27.33 3.56
CA VAL A 206 -2.62 -27.83 4.76
C VAL A 206 -2.96 -29.31 4.64
N GLU A 207 -3.32 -29.80 3.46
CA GLU A 207 -3.54 -31.24 3.20
C GLU A 207 -2.23 -32.02 3.36
N ASP A 208 -1.16 -31.60 2.69
CA ASP A 208 0.17 -32.21 2.83
C ASP A 208 0.72 -32.14 4.26
N TRP A 209 0.38 -31.10 5.04
CA TRP A 209 0.74 -31.00 6.45
C TRP A 209 -0.07 -31.98 7.32
N LYS A 210 -1.39 -32.10 7.10
CA LYS A 210 -2.26 -33.09 7.79
C LYS A 210 -1.83 -34.53 7.54
N GLU A 211 -1.40 -34.83 6.32
CA GLU A 211 -0.86 -36.14 5.94
C GLU A 211 0.59 -36.37 6.41
N GLY A 212 1.23 -35.36 7.02
CA GLY A 212 2.62 -35.42 7.46
C GLY A 212 3.61 -35.54 6.29
N LYS A 213 3.25 -35.11 5.08
CA LYS A 213 4.16 -35.02 3.93
C LYS A 213 5.02 -33.75 4.04
N ALA A 214 4.40 -32.62 4.34
CA ALA A 214 5.07 -31.32 4.46
C ALA A 214 5.14 -30.83 5.92
N LEU A 215 6.11 -29.96 6.22
CA LEU A 215 6.16 -29.10 7.42
C LEU A 215 5.89 -29.81 8.77
N ARG A 216 6.32 -31.06 8.94
CA ARG A 216 6.07 -31.95 10.11
C ARG A 216 6.37 -31.38 11.50
N ARG A 217 7.17 -30.30 11.58
CA ARG A 217 7.58 -29.63 12.84
C ARG A 217 6.94 -28.26 13.03
N SER A 218 6.20 -27.76 12.03
CA SER A 218 5.51 -26.49 12.06
C SER A 218 4.10 -26.69 12.62
N THR A 219 3.64 -25.70 13.38
CA THR A 219 2.24 -25.61 13.81
C THR A 219 1.36 -25.11 12.67
N PHE A 220 0.04 -25.25 12.81
CA PHE A 220 -0.92 -24.69 11.86
C PHE A 220 -0.83 -23.15 11.79
N ASP A 221 -0.49 -22.49 12.89
CA ASP A 221 -0.31 -21.03 12.91
C ASP A 221 0.99 -20.60 12.22
N ASP A 222 2.05 -21.41 12.23
CA ASP A 222 3.26 -21.16 11.41
C ASP A 222 2.93 -21.20 9.90
N LEU A 223 2.05 -22.12 9.48
CA LEU A 223 1.53 -22.16 8.10
C LEU A 223 0.75 -20.87 7.79
N LYS A 224 -0.19 -20.46 8.65
CA LYS A 224 -0.93 -19.19 8.47
C LYS A 224 0.02 -18.00 8.35
N MET A 225 1.02 -17.89 9.22
CA MET A 225 2.00 -16.80 9.17
C MET A 225 2.80 -16.82 7.87
N LYS A 226 3.28 -17.98 7.41
CA LYS A 226 3.98 -18.09 6.11
C LYS A 226 3.13 -17.57 4.94
N PHE A 227 1.84 -17.92 4.90
CA PHE A 227 0.95 -17.49 3.83
C PHE A 227 0.49 -16.03 3.96
N ARG A 228 0.34 -15.51 5.19
CA ARG A 228 0.20 -14.07 5.43
C ARG A 228 1.41 -13.30 4.92
N TYR A 229 2.64 -13.73 5.24
CA TYR A 229 3.85 -13.12 4.69
C TYR A 229 3.88 -13.16 3.15
N LYS A 230 3.50 -14.28 2.52
CA LYS A 230 3.37 -14.34 1.05
C LYS A 230 2.30 -13.37 0.50
N ALA A 231 1.20 -13.16 1.22
CA ALA A 231 0.17 -12.18 0.87
C ALA A 231 0.68 -10.72 0.98
N TYR A 232 1.52 -10.41 1.98
CA TYR A 232 2.16 -9.10 2.14
C TYR A 232 3.31 -8.86 1.14
N SER A 233 4.10 -9.88 0.81
CA SER A 233 5.39 -9.80 0.10
C SER A 233 5.39 -9.32 -1.36
N ILE A 234 4.27 -8.79 -1.88
CA ILE A 234 4.11 -8.44 -3.31
C ILE A 234 3.49 -7.04 -3.42
N GLU A 235 4.08 -5.99 -2.86
CA GLU A 235 3.55 -4.63 -3.08
C GLU A 235 3.85 -4.14 -4.52
N ASP A 236 3.53 -2.88 -4.82
CA ASP A 236 3.55 -2.16 -6.12
C ASP A 236 2.23 -2.11 -6.89
N GLY A 237 1.26 -3.01 -6.67
CA GLY A 237 0.03 -3.04 -7.49
C GLY A 237 -0.78 -1.74 -7.51
N TYR A 238 -0.91 -1.08 -6.35
CA TYR A 238 -1.54 0.25 -6.26
C TYR A 238 -0.62 1.38 -6.73
N GLU A 239 0.70 1.26 -6.57
CA GLU A 239 1.65 2.28 -7.04
C GLU A 239 1.66 2.32 -8.57
N MET A 240 1.75 1.17 -9.24
CA MET A 240 1.60 1.06 -10.70
C MET A 240 0.23 1.58 -11.17
N PHE A 241 -0.84 1.34 -10.41
CA PHE A 241 -2.15 1.93 -10.73
C PHE A 241 -2.11 3.47 -10.70
N TYR A 242 -1.49 4.10 -9.70
CA TYR A 242 -1.37 5.56 -9.65
C TYR A 242 -0.46 6.11 -10.75
N LEU A 243 0.72 5.51 -10.96
CA LEU A 243 1.68 5.90 -11.99
C LEU A 243 1.06 5.84 -13.40
N TYR A 244 0.37 4.74 -13.74
CA TYR A 244 -0.29 4.62 -15.03
C TYR A 244 -1.51 5.54 -15.17
N ASN A 245 -2.26 5.83 -14.11
CA ASN A 245 -3.34 6.82 -14.19
C ASN A 245 -2.80 8.22 -14.50
N GLU A 246 -1.71 8.66 -13.85
CA GLU A 246 -1.07 9.94 -14.16
C GLU A 246 -0.54 9.94 -15.60
N TRP A 247 0.16 8.89 -16.00
CA TRP A 247 0.71 8.74 -17.35
C TRP A 247 -0.40 8.76 -18.43
N LEU A 248 -1.55 8.10 -18.22
CA LEU A 248 -2.69 8.18 -19.13
C LEU A 248 -3.22 9.62 -19.26
N SER A 249 -3.27 10.37 -18.16
CA SER A 249 -3.66 11.79 -18.18
C SER A 249 -2.66 12.64 -18.97
N GLN A 250 -1.36 12.38 -18.81
CA GLN A 250 -0.29 13.03 -19.59
C GLN A 250 -0.42 12.69 -21.10
N GLN A 251 -0.64 11.42 -21.47
CA GLN A 251 -0.81 11.04 -22.89
C GLN A 251 -2.06 11.68 -23.51
N ARG A 252 -3.20 11.70 -22.82
CA ARG A 252 -4.41 12.39 -23.31
C ARG A 252 -4.17 13.88 -23.53
N GLN A 253 -3.37 14.53 -22.68
CA GLN A 253 -3.00 15.92 -22.89
C GLN A 253 -2.05 16.10 -24.09
N LYS A 254 -1.10 15.17 -24.30
CA LYS A 254 -0.22 15.14 -25.48
C LYS A 254 -1.01 14.99 -26.78
N LEU A 255 -2.04 14.14 -26.82
CA LEU A 255 -2.94 14.02 -27.99
C LEU A 255 -3.66 15.35 -28.30
N ARG A 256 -4.16 16.08 -27.28
CA ARG A 256 -4.75 17.42 -27.50
C ARG A 256 -3.75 18.41 -28.09
N VAL A 257 -2.48 18.36 -27.67
CA VAL A 257 -1.42 19.20 -28.25
C VAL A 257 -1.16 18.83 -29.72
N PHE A 258 -1.12 17.54 -30.07
CA PHE A 258 -0.97 17.11 -31.47
C PHE A 258 -2.13 17.60 -32.34
N ILE A 259 -3.39 17.47 -31.91
CA ILE A 259 -4.55 17.96 -32.66
C ILE A 259 -4.48 19.49 -32.85
N ARG A 260 -4.07 20.24 -31.81
CA ARG A 260 -3.85 21.69 -31.93
C ARG A 260 -2.76 22.05 -32.94
N LEU A 261 -1.68 21.27 -33.01
CA LEU A 261 -0.60 21.47 -33.98
C LEU A 261 -1.01 21.16 -35.43
N LEU A 262 -2.07 20.37 -35.62
CA LEU A 262 -2.71 20.12 -36.92
C LEU A 262 -3.69 21.23 -37.36
N GLY A 263 -3.87 22.28 -36.54
CA GLY A 263 -4.54 23.52 -36.97
C GLY A 263 -5.94 23.77 -36.40
N THR A 264 -6.43 22.97 -35.44
CA THR A 264 -7.73 23.21 -34.78
C THR A 264 -7.59 23.67 -33.34
N GLU A 265 -8.41 24.64 -32.95
CA GLU A 265 -8.57 24.96 -31.53
C GLU A 265 -9.33 23.82 -30.84
N VAL A 266 -8.74 23.31 -29.75
CA VAL A 266 -9.29 22.20 -28.96
C VAL A 266 -9.61 22.73 -27.56
N ASP A 267 -10.90 22.90 -27.30
CA ASP A 267 -11.42 23.29 -25.99
C ASP A 267 -11.06 22.26 -24.91
N SER A 268 -10.81 22.74 -23.68
CA SER A 268 -10.43 21.86 -22.56
C SER A 268 -11.54 20.88 -22.14
N LEU A 269 -12.80 21.26 -22.38
CA LEU A 269 -14.00 20.48 -22.08
C LEU A 269 -14.41 19.54 -23.22
N GLU A 270 -13.75 19.61 -24.38
CA GLU A 270 -14.11 18.77 -25.53
C GLU A 270 -13.57 17.35 -25.40
N SER A 271 -14.35 16.38 -25.90
CA SER A 271 -13.84 15.04 -26.17
C SER A 271 -12.78 15.07 -27.28
N ILE A 272 -11.67 14.36 -27.05
CA ILE A 272 -10.59 14.21 -28.04
C ILE A 272 -11.14 13.61 -29.35
N GLN A 273 -12.12 12.70 -29.26
CA GLN A 273 -12.79 12.11 -30.42
C GLN A 273 -13.52 13.17 -31.28
N SER A 274 -14.24 14.09 -30.64
CA SER A 274 -14.97 15.17 -31.33
C SER A 274 -14.01 16.18 -31.98
N ALA A 275 -12.86 16.44 -31.34
CA ALA A 275 -11.81 17.28 -31.90
C ALA A 275 -11.15 16.62 -33.14
N ILE A 276 -10.92 15.31 -33.12
CA ILE A 276 -10.44 14.54 -34.30
C ILE A 276 -11.48 14.65 -35.43
N GLU A 277 -12.75 14.37 -35.15
CA GLU A 277 -13.83 14.40 -36.15
C GLU A 277 -14.08 15.80 -36.75
N ARG A 278 -13.92 16.89 -35.96
CA ARG A 278 -13.88 18.27 -36.49
C ARG A 278 -12.72 18.43 -37.46
N THR A 279 -11.51 18.11 -37.03
CA THR A 279 -10.29 18.35 -37.81
C THR A 279 -10.34 17.57 -39.13
N GLU A 280 -10.73 16.30 -39.11
CA GLU A 280 -10.92 15.51 -40.33
C GLU A 280 -11.98 16.10 -41.26
N ARG A 281 -13.06 16.69 -40.72
CA ARG A 281 -14.09 17.34 -41.54
C ARG A 281 -13.55 18.61 -42.19
N THR A 282 -12.89 19.48 -41.41
CA THR A 282 -12.28 20.72 -41.91
C THR A 282 -11.22 20.46 -42.98
N GLU A 283 -10.40 19.41 -42.85
CA GLU A 283 -9.44 19.03 -43.90
C GLU A 283 -10.13 18.47 -45.16
N ARG A 284 -11.14 17.61 -45.02
CA ARG A 284 -11.91 17.10 -46.16
C ARG A 284 -12.67 18.20 -46.91
N GLU A 285 -13.12 19.23 -46.21
CA GLU A 285 -13.77 20.42 -46.77
C GLU A 285 -12.84 21.28 -47.65
N LYS A 286 -11.52 21.08 -47.60
CA LYS A 286 -10.55 21.72 -48.51
C LYS A 286 -10.46 21.07 -49.90
N TYR A 287 -11.06 19.89 -50.08
CA TYR A 287 -11.09 19.11 -51.33
C TYR A 287 -9.72 18.90 -52.00
N LEU A 288 -9.29 19.86 -52.85
CA LEU A 288 -8.05 19.83 -53.61
C LEU A 288 -6.82 20.29 -52.81
N GLU A 289 -7.03 21.07 -51.75
CA GLU A 289 -5.99 21.54 -50.82
C GLU A 289 -5.96 20.71 -49.51
N MET A 290 -6.58 19.53 -49.52
CA MET A 290 -6.60 18.62 -48.36
C MET A 290 -5.19 18.05 -48.09
N ASP A 291 -4.67 18.28 -46.89
CA ASP A 291 -3.41 17.66 -46.45
C ASP A 291 -3.67 16.20 -46.04
N VAL A 292 -3.13 15.28 -46.85
CA VAL A 292 -3.33 13.83 -46.67
C VAL A 292 -2.56 13.34 -45.43
N ASP A 293 -1.43 13.96 -45.07
CA ASP A 293 -0.67 13.61 -43.87
C ASP A 293 -1.38 14.05 -42.60
N VAL A 294 -2.14 15.16 -42.63
CA VAL A 294 -3.05 15.52 -41.52
C VAL A 294 -4.13 14.44 -41.34
N ILE A 295 -4.71 13.89 -42.40
CA ILE A 295 -5.68 12.80 -42.29
C ILE A 295 -5.04 11.52 -41.73
N PHE A 296 -3.82 11.16 -42.17
CA PHE A 296 -3.12 9.99 -41.61
C PHE A 296 -2.73 10.18 -40.14
N THR A 297 -2.23 11.35 -39.76
CA THR A 297 -1.89 11.64 -38.35
C THR A 297 -3.11 11.64 -37.44
N LEU A 298 -4.27 12.12 -37.89
CA LEU A 298 -5.53 12.03 -37.13
C LEU A 298 -6.00 10.58 -36.93
N ARG A 299 -5.81 9.71 -37.94
CA ARG A 299 -6.05 8.27 -37.81
C ARG A 299 -5.11 7.63 -36.78
N ASP A 300 -3.82 7.96 -36.81
CA ASP A 300 -2.83 7.45 -35.86
C ASP A 300 -3.11 7.95 -34.43
N ILE A 301 -3.48 9.23 -34.26
CA ILE A 301 -3.95 9.80 -32.98
C ILE A 301 -5.19 9.07 -32.46
N ARG A 302 -6.14 8.70 -33.33
CA ARG A 302 -7.33 7.91 -32.96
C ARG A 302 -6.95 6.51 -32.47
N ALA A 303 -6.02 5.84 -33.14
CA ALA A 303 -5.51 4.53 -32.70
C ALA A 303 -4.84 4.61 -31.32
N ILE A 304 -4.09 5.68 -31.02
CA ILE A 304 -3.57 5.92 -29.66
C ILE A 304 -4.74 6.08 -28.68
N LEU A 305 -5.74 6.89 -28.99
CA LEU A 305 -6.89 7.14 -28.11
C LEU A 305 -7.65 5.85 -27.76
N GLU A 306 -7.93 5.00 -28.75
CA GLU A 306 -8.55 3.68 -28.56
C GLU A 306 -7.70 2.76 -27.65
N LYS A 307 -6.37 2.78 -27.83
CA LYS A 307 -5.44 2.02 -26.99
C LYS A 307 -5.40 2.55 -25.55
N LEU A 308 -5.41 3.87 -25.33
CA LEU A 308 -5.47 4.50 -24.00
C LEU A 308 -6.80 4.19 -23.27
N ILE A 309 -7.92 4.11 -23.99
CA ILE A 309 -9.21 3.68 -23.43
C ILE A 309 -9.13 2.21 -22.99
N THR A 310 -8.44 1.36 -23.76
CA THR A 310 -8.23 -0.05 -23.41
C THR A 310 -7.27 -0.21 -22.21
N MET A 311 -6.24 0.63 -22.08
CA MET A 311 -5.40 0.69 -20.88
C MET A 311 -6.22 1.09 -19.63
N GLU A 312 -7.16 2.02 -19.78
CA GLU A 312 -8.06 2.41 -18.68
C GLU A 312 -8.92 1.23 -18.19
N THR A 313 -9.38 0.35 -19.09
CA THR A 313 -10.08 -0.88 -18.66
C THR A 313 -9.16 -1.85 -17.92
N VAL A 314 -7.91 -2.02 -18.37
CA VAL A 314 -6.92 -2.86 -17.67
C VAL A 314 -6.57 -2.29 -16.28
N LEU A 315 -6.52 -0.96 -16.12
CA LEU A 315 -6.30 -0.33 -14.80
C LEU A 315 -7.47 -0.56 -13.84
N ARG A 316 -8.72 -0.53 -14.31
CA ARG A 316 -9.89 -0.86 -13.47
C ARG A 316 -9.90 -2.33 -13.05
N GLU A 317 -9.44 -3.22 -13.93
CA GLU A 317 -9.20 -4.62 -13.57
C GLU A 317 -8.09 -4.72 -12.51
N LEU A 318 -6.94 -4.08 -12.72
CA LEU A 318 -5.82 -4.05 -11.76
C LEU A 318 -6.28 -3.56 -10.38
N GLU A 319 -7.04 -2.47 -10.30
CA GLU A 319 -7.62 -1.97 -9.04
C GLU A 319 -8.47 -3.03 -8.34
N THR A 320 -9.25 -3.79 -9.10
CA THR A 320 -10.09 -4.89 -8.60
C THR A 320 -9.23 -6.05 -8.08
N VAL A 321 -8.12 -6.39 -8.76
CA VAL A 321 -7.16 -7.41 -8.30
C VAL A 321 -6.51 -6.98 -6.99
N CYS A 322 -6.02 -5.74 -6.92
CA CYS A 322 -5.38 -5.18 -5.72
C CYS A 322 -6.36 -5.14 -4.54
N ARG A 323 -7.64 -4.82 -4.78
CA ARG A 323 -8.70 -4.85 -3.77
C ARG A 323 -8.97 -6.26 -3.26
N LYS A 324 -9.16 -7.23 -4.16
CA LYS A 324 -9.32 -8.66 -3.83
C LYS A 324 -8.16 -9.18 -2.98
N ARG A 325 -6.94 -8.71 -3.24
CA ARG A 325 -5.78 -9.08 -2.43
C ARG A 325 -5.75 -8.40 -1.06
N SER A 326 -6.09 -7.12 -0.98
CA SER A 326 -6.24 -6.42 0.29
C SER A 326 -7.26 -7.13 1.19
N GLU A 327 -8.37 -7.60 0.61
CA GLU A 327 -9.34 -8.46 1.30
C GLU A 327 -8.72 -9.79 1.77
N GLN A 328 -7.92 -10.48 0.95
CA GLN A 328 -7.17 -11.68 1.37
C GLN A 328 -6.14 -11.44 2.48
N ILE A 329 -5.61 -10.22 2.61
CA ILE A 329 -4.68 -9.83 3.68
C ILE A 329 -5.46 -9.53 4.98
N ILE A 330 -6.55 -8.77 4.88
CA ILE A 330 -7.35 -8.29 6.03
C ILE A 330 -8.22 -9.41 6.61
N ALA A 331 -8.84 -10.20 5.75
CA ALA A 331 -9.76 -11.29 6.10
C ALA A 331 -9.49 -12.50 5.19
N PRO A 332 -8.41 -13.26 5.44
CA PRO A 332 -8.00 -14.33 4.54
C PRO A 332 -9.12 -15.37 4.36
N PRO A 333 -9.48 -15.76 3.13
CA PRO A 333 -10.60 -16.69 2.90
C PRO A 333 -10.33 -18.08 3.50
N TRP A 334 -9.06 -18.42 3.71
CA TRP A 334 -8.61 -19.63 4.38
C TRP A 334 -8.58 -19.56 5.91
N GLU A 335 -8.91 -18.42 6.52
CA GLU A 335 -9.04 -18.22 7.98
C GLU A 335 -10.51 -18.05 8.42
N ALA A 336 -11.48 -18.45 7.59
CA ALA A 336 -12.91 -18.30 7.86
C ALA A 336 -13.31 -18.79 9.27
N ARG A 337 -14.14 -17.98 9.94
CA ARG A 337 -14.43 -18.06 11.38
C ARG A 337 -14.93 -19.45 11.79
N GLY A 338 -14.18 -20.13 12.66
CA GLY A 338 -14.57 -21.44 13.22
C GLY A 338 -13.82 -22.65 12.64
N SER A 339 -12.67 -22.46 12.00
CA SER A 339 -11.78 -23.57 11.63
C SER A 339 -10.85 -23.96 12.80
N LEU A 340 -11.23 -25.07 13.45
CA LEU A 340 -10.64 -25.73 14.65
C LEU A 340 -11.03 -25.09 16.00
#